data_AF-C3MPZ2-F1
#
_entry.id   AF-C3MPZ2-F1
#
_cell.length_a   1.000
_cell.length_b   1.000
_cell.length_c   1.000
_cell.angle_alpha   90.00
_cell.angle_beta   90.00
_cell.angle_gamma   90.00
#
_symmetry.space_group_name_H-M   'P 1'
#
loop_
_entity.id
_entity.type
_entity.pdbx_description
1 polymer ?
#
loop_
_entity_poly.entity_id
_entity_poly.type
_entity_poly.pdbx_seq_one_letter_code
_entity_poly.pdbx_strand_id
1 'polypeptide(L)'
;MVVLKSRSGKQVKKDAGNTGNKENKKAVKYVWLSSNKAIFLATADAKESKYSVSVPIIPLHGLYYSSKDKQKYTSKELSDYFVILNVKKDDQLVYYLRKGVVVIIGYSEDNLVIVSDENGENNDSDS
;
A
#
# COMPACT_ATOMS: atom_id res chain seq x y z
N MET A 1 2.09 -38.71 -7.49
CA MET A 1 3.13 -37.81 -8.03
C MET A 1 2.43 -36.66 -8.74
N VAL A 2 2.40 -35.46 -8.15
CA VAL A 2 1.71 -34.30 -8.74
C VAL A 2 2.77 -33.39 -9.34
N VAL A 3 2.74 -33.22 -10.66
CA VAL A 3 3.63 -32.30 -11.38
C VAL A 3 2.96 -30.93 -11.42
N LEU A 4 3.49 -29.97 -10.67
CA LEU A 4 3.07 -28.58 -10.71
C LEU A 4 3.75 -27.88 -11.89
N LYS A 5 2.97 -27.58 -12.93
CA LYS A 5 3.40 -26.83 -14.11
C LYS A 5 3.70 -25.38 -13.70
N SER A 6 4.96 -24.93 -13.82
CA SER A 6 5.32 -23.55 -13.51
C SER A 6 4.60 -22.60 -14.46
N ARG A 7 3.71 -21.75 -13.93
CA ARG A 7 3.20 -20.59 -14.68
C ARG A 7 4.36 -19.62 -14.87
N SER A 8 4.75 -19.36 -16.11
CA SER A 8 5.74 -18.32 -16.40
C SER A 8 5.21 -16.98 -15.88
N GLY A 9 5.92 -16.42 -14.90
CA GLY A 9 5.64 -15.08 -14.43
C GLY A 9 5.90 -14.10 -15.56
N LYS A 10 4.90 -13.29 -15.91
CA LYS A 10 5.13 -12.07 -16.68
C LYS A 10 6.08 -11.19 -15.86
N GLN A 11 7.37 -11.19 -16.21
CA GLN A 11 8.33 -10.23 -15.69
C GLN A 11 7.87 -8.84 -16.16
N VAL A 12 7.21 -8.11 -15.26
CA VAL A 12 7.00 -6.68 -15.42
C VAL A 12 8.40 -6.05 -15.45
N LYS A 13 8.79 -5.54 -16.62
CA LYS A 13 10.07 -4.85 -16.80
C LYS A 13 10.11 -3.68 -15.80
N LYS A 14 11.01 -3.76 -14.83
CA LYS A 14 11.31 -2.65 -13.93
C LYS A 14 12.01 -1.60 -14.78
N ASP A 15 11.35 -0.48 -15.04
CA ASP A 15 11.97 0.67 -15.71
C ASP A 15 13.20 1.10 -14.91
N ALA A 16 14.37 0.86 -15.49
CA ALA A 16 15.65 1.32 -15.01
C ALA A 16 15.74 2.84 -15.20
N GLY A 17 15.26 3.57 -14.20
CA GLY A 17 15.43 5.01 -14.09
C GLY A 17 16.33 5.36 -12.92
N ASN A 18 17.52 5.85 -13.25
CA ASN A 18 18.48 6.61 -12.44
C ASN A 18 19.62 5.84 -11.76
N THR A 19 20.74 5.82 -12.48
CA THR A 19 22.14 5.69 -12.02
C THR A 19 22.44 6.56 -10.79
N GLY A 20 23.04 5.96 -9.75
CA GLY A 20 23.75 6.68 -8.69
C GLY A 20 23.57 6.10 -7.29
N ASN A 21 24.49 5.22 -6.88
CA ASN A 21 24.87 4.87 -5.49
C ASN A 21 23.85 5.14 -4.37
N LYS A 22 23.17 4.09 -3.87
CA LYS A 22 22.87 3.84 -2.44
C LYS A 22 22.02 2.57 -2.29
N GLU A 23 22.44 1.71 -1.38
CA GLU A 23 21.90 0.40 -1.04
C GLU A 23 20.36 0.34 -1.00
N ASN A 24 19.80 -0.67 -1.68
CA ASN A 24 18.46 -1.26 -1.43
C ASN A 24 17.25 -0.33 -1.31
N LYS A 25 17.21 0.83 -1.98
CA LYS A 25 15.97 1.61 -2.04
C LYS A 25 14.97 0.97 -2.99
N LYS A 26 13.81 0.56 -2.45
CA LYS A 26 12.67 0.06 -3.24
C LYS A 26 12.29 1.09 -4.30
N ALA A 27 12.01 0.62 -5.52
CA ALA A 27 11.52 1.48 -6.60
C ALA A 27 10.17 2.11 -6.21
N VAL A 28 9.96 3.36 -6.61
CA VAL A 28 8.74 4.10 -6.28
C VAL A 28 7.62 3.80 -7.29
N LYS A 29 6.42 3.49 -6.81
CA LYS A 29 5.21 3.31 -7.63
C LYS A 29 4.12 4.27 -7.21
N TYR A 30 3.70 5.10 -8.15
CA TYR A 30 2.52 5.96 -8.02
C TYR A 30 1.31 5.21 -8.54
N VAL A 31 0.30 5.08 -7.69
CA VAL A 31 -0.88 4.27 -7.96
C VAL A 31 -2.17 4.98 -7.56
N TRP A 32 -3.28 4.53 -8.14
CA TRP A 32 -4.65 4.93 -7.80
C TRP A 32 -5.40 3.70 -7.32
N LEU A 33 -6.37 3.87 -6.43
CA LEU A 33 -7.25 2.77 -6.06
C LEU A 33 -8.08 2.34 -7.29
N SER A 34 -8.10 1.05 -7.61
CA SER A 34 -8.86 0.49 -8.73
C SER A 34 -9.97 -0.48 -8.30
N SER A 35 -10.05 -0.83 -7.02
CA SER A 35 -11.10 -1.67 -6.44
C SER A 35 -11.96 -0.89 -5.45
N ASN A 36 -13.21 -1.30 -5.31
CA ASN A 36 -14.13 -0.76 -4.30
C ASN A 36 -13.78 -1.23 -2.88
N LYS A 37 -12.95 -2.26 -2.76
CA LYS A 37 -12.47 -2.82 -1.49
C LYS A 37 -10.96 -2.71 -1.41
N ALA A 38 -10.45 -2.16 -0.31
CA ALA A 38 -9.02 -2.07 -0.06
C ALA A 38 -8.70 -1.86 1.41
N ILE A 39 -7.52 -2.29 1.82
CA ILE A 39 -6.95 -2.09 3.14
C ILE A 39 -5.49 -1.65 2.96
N PHE A 40 -5.10 -0.55 3.60
CA PHE A 40 -3.71 -0.08 3.56
C PHE A 40 -3.38 0.77 4.78
N LEU A 41 -2.08 0.86 5.09
CA LEU A 41 -1.54 1.74 6.12
C LEU A 41 -1.01 3.01 5.47
N ALA A 42 -1.44 4.18 5.91
CA ALA A 42 -0.79 5.43 5.57
C ALA A 42 0.46 5.60 6.45
N THR A 43 1.63 5.81 5.84
CA THR A 43 2.91 5.82 6.59
C THR A 43 3.52 7.21 6.77
N ALA A 44 2.92 8.24 6.18
CA ALA A 44 3.37 9.63 6.31
C ALA A 44 2.23 10.58 5.94
N ASP A 45 2.43 11.86 6.21
CA ASP A 45 1.45 12.89 5.89
C ASP A 45 1.16 12.98 4.39
N ALA A 46 -0.11 13.25 4.11
CA ALA A 46 -0.59 13.46 2.77
C ALA A 46 -0.04 14.77 2.19
N LYS A 47 0.48 14.71 0.96
CA LYS A 47 0.99 15.86 0.21
C LYS A 47 -0.02 16.28 -0.84
N GLU A 48 -0.38 17.56 -0.85
CA GLU A 48 -1.27 18.09 -1.87
C GLU A 48 -0.50 18.49 -3.13
N SER A 49 -1.05 18.14 -4.29
CA SER A 49 -0.62 18.62 -5.61
C SER A 49 -1.71 19.52 -6.21
N LYS A 50 -1.55 19.97 -7.46
CA LYS A 50 -2.60 20.78 -8.13
C LYS A 50 -3.94 20.02 -8.24
N TYR A 51 -3.90 18.71 -8.51
CA TYR A 51 -5.09 17.92 -8.87
C TYR A 51 -5.35 16.71 -7.97
N SER A 52 -4.40 16.36 -7.10
CA SER A 52 -4.48 15.16 -6.28
C SER A 52 -3.89 15.38 -4.90
N VAL A 53 -4.21 14.45 -4.02
CA VAL A 53 -3.52 14.25 -2.75
C VAL A 53 -2.72 12.95 -2.89
N SER A 54 -1.45 13.00 -2.50
CA SER A 54 -0.53 11.88 -2.61
C SER A 54 -0.05 11.47 -1.22
N VAL A 55 -0.19 10.19 -0.89
CA VAL A 55 0.17 9.67 0.44
C VAL A 55 0.99 8.39 0.28
N PRO A 56 2.15 8.28 0.97
CA PRO A 56 2.88 7.02 1.05
C PRO A 56 2.07 5.96 1.81
N ILE A 57 1.98 4.75 1.26
CA ILE A 57 1.21 3.66 1.87
C ILE A 57 1.94 2.32 1.88
N ILE A 58 1.53 1.45 2.80
CA ILE A 58 1.75 0.00 2.72
C ILE A 58 0.42 -0.66 2.34
N PRO A 59 0.28 -1.18 1.10
CA PRO A 59 -0.94 -1.84 0.68
C PRO A 59 -1.03 -3.24 1.29
N LEU A 60 -2.13 -3.52 2.00
CA LEU A 60 -2.39 -4.82 2.63
C LEU A 60 -3.37 -5.64 1.79
N HIS A 61 -4.39 -4.99 1.22
CA HIS A 61 -5.36 -5.61 0.33
C HIS A 61 -5.95 -4.60 -0.67
N GLY A 62 -6.23 -5.02 -1.89
CA GLY A 62 -6.85 -4.21 -2.93
C GLY A 62 -6.21 -4.40 -4.31
N LEU A 63 -6.78 -3.71 -5.29
CA LEU A 63 -6.21 -3.55 -6.63
C LEU A 63 -5.92 -2.08 -6.88
N TYR A 64 -4.76 -1.83 -7.46
CA TYR A 64 -4.20 -0.51 -7.64
C TYR A 64 -3.78 -0.31 -9.09
N TYR A 65 -4.13 0.82 -9.69
CA TYR A 65 -3.78 1.13 -11.07
C TYR A 65 -2.62 2.13 -11.11
N SER A 66 -1.54 1.82 -11.83
CA SER A 66 -0.52 2.82 -12.13
C SER A 66 -0.75 3.43 -13.50
N SER A 67 -1.02 4.73 -13.55
CA SER A 67 -1.16 5.46 -14.82
C SER A 67 0.16 5.50 -15.62
N LYS A 68 1.31 5.44 -14.92
CA LYS A 68 2.63 5.41 -15.57
C LYS A 68 2.84 4.11 -16.35
N ASP A 69 2.56 2.98 -15.70
CA ASP A 69 2.77 1.66 -16.30
C ASP A 69 1.57 1.15 -17.11
N LYS A 70 0.42 1.84 -17.01
CA LYS A 70 -0.86 1.47 -17.63
C LYS A 70 -1.34 0.07 -17.26
N GLN A 71 -1.07 -0.36 -16.02
CA GLN A 71 -1.49 -1.68 -15.54
C GLN A 71 -1.97 -1.65 -14.09
N LYS A 72 -2.72 -2.70 -13.73
CA LYS A 72 -3.16 -2.94 -12.36
C LYS A 72 -2.16 -3.83 -11.63
N TYR A 73 -2.03 -3.58 -10.34
CA TYR A 73 -1.22 -4.32 -9.40
C TYR A 73 -2.07 -4.75 -8.21
N THR A 74 -1.80 -5.94 -7.72
CA THR A 74 -2.27 -6.42 -6.41
C THR A 74 -1.42 -5.84 -5.29
N SER A 75 -1.95 -5.78 -4.06
CA SER A 75 -1.15 -5.43 -2.88
C SER A 75 0.13 -6.25 -2.75
N LYS A 76 0.06 -7.55 -3.10
CA LYS A 76 1.21 -8.45 -3.05
C LYS A 76 2.33 -8.01 -4.00
N GLU A 77 1.99 -7.65 -5.23
CA GLU A 77 2.99 -7.16 -6.20
C GLU A 77 3.57 -5.80 -5.77
N LEU A 78 2.77 -4.96 -5.11
CA LEU A 78 3.21 -3.67 -4.62
C LEU A 78 4.07 -3.74 -3.35
N SER A 79 4.10 -4.86 -2.63
CA SER A 79 4.87 -5.01 -1.40
C SER A 79 6.39 -4.84 -1.58
N ASP A 80 6.89 -5.06 -2.80
CA ASP A 80 8.31 -4.87 -3.17
C ASP A 80 8.66 -3.43 -3.56
N TYR A 81 7.68 -2.52 -3.58
CA TYR A 81 7.83 -1.13 -4.00
C TYR A 81 7.62 -0.16 -2.84
N PHE A 82 8.13 1.06 -3.01
CA PHE A 82 7.68 2.19 -2.20
C PHE A 82 6.45 2.79 -2.87
N VAL A 83 5.28 2.66 -2.24
CA VAL A 83 4.00 2.94 -2.88
C VAL A 83 3.49 4.31 -2.46
N ILE A 84 3.13 5.13 -3.45
CA ILE A 84 2.46 6.41 -3.25
C ILE A 84 1.06 6.30 -3.85
N LEU A 85 0.05 6.35 -2.99
CA LEU A 85 -1.34 6.39 -3.39
C LEU A 85 -1.73 7.83 -3.75
N ASN A 86 -2.25 7.99 -4.97
CA ASN A 86 -2.91 9.22 -5.40
C ASN A 86 -4.41 9.09 -5.22
N VAL A 87 -5.00 10.14 -4.68
CA VAL A 87 -6.43 10.29 -4.45
C VAL A 87 -6.86 11.64 -5.05
N LYS A 88 -8.06 11.70 -5.61
CA LYS A 88 -8.59 12.97 -6.13
C LYS A 88 -8.92 13.92 -4.98
N LYS A 89 -8.78 15.23 -5.18
CA LYS A 89 -8.96 16.22 -4.11
C LYS A 89 -10.37 16.23 -3.49
N ASP A 90 -11.36 15.89 -4.29
CA ASP A 90 -12.78 15.84 -3.96
C ASP A 90 -13.22 14.49 -3.36
N ASP A 91 -12.30 13.54 -3.22
CA ASP A 91 -12.59 12.22 -2.67
C ASP A 91 -12.69 12.27 -1.13
N GLN A 92 -13.70 11.62 -0.56
CA GLN A 92 -13.88 11.51 0.89
C GLN A 92 -12.67 10.87 1.58
N LEU A 93 -11.90 10.04 0.86
CA LEU A 93 -10.67 9.43 1.37
C LEU A 93 -9.62 10.46 1.81
N VAL A 94 -9.62 11.66 1.21
CA VAL A 94 -8.68 12.72 1.59
C VAL A 94 -8.80 13.09 3.07
N TYR A 95 -10.00 13.06 3.64
CA TYR A 95 -10.23 13.34 5.05
C TYR A 95 -9.57 12.28 5.95
N TYR A 96 -9.75 11.00 5.63
CA TYR A 96 -9.21 9.88 6.42
C TYR A 96 -7.69 9.77 6.32
N LEU A 97 -7.12 10.08 5.16
CA LEU A 97 -5.68 10.03 4.93
C LEU A 97 -4.87 11.01 5.79
N ARG A 98 -5.49 12.10 6.26
CA ARG A 98 -4.83 13.09 7.14
C ARG A 98 -4.77 12.65 8.61
N LYS A 99 -5.47 11.58 8.99
CA LYS A 99 -5.52 11.09 10.37
C LYS A 99 -4.45 10.04 10.69
N GLY A 100 -3.69 9.57 9.70
CA GLY A 100 -2.55 8.66 9.91
C GLY A 100 -2.92 7.25 10.40
N VAL A 101 -4.09 6.74 10.00
CA VAL A 101 -4.66 5.48 10.50
C VAL A 101 -4.67 4.41 9.41
N VAL A 102 -4.74 3.14 9.81
CA VAL A 102 -5.17 2.03 8.94
C VAL A 102 -6.47 2.44 8.24
N VAL A 103 -6.48 2.38 6.90
CA VAL A 103 -7.66 2.72 6.11
C VAL A 103 -8.25 1.43 5.55
N ILE A 104 -9.53 1.19 5.85
CA ILE A 104 -10.32 0.05 5.39
C ILE A 104 -11.50 0.60 4.59
N ILE A 105 -11.60 0.23 3.31
CA ILE A 105 -12.58 0.76 2.37
C ILE A 105 -13.45 -0.37 1.85
N GLY A 106 -14.77 -0.17 1.80
CA GLY A 106 -15.71 -1.10 1.16
C GLY A 106 -16.01 -2.37 1.96
N TYR A 107 -15.69 -2.37 3.26
CA TYR A 107 -16.07 -3.42 4.22
C TYR A 107 -17.12 -2.86 5.18
N SER A 108 -18.12 -3.68 5.53
CA SER A 108 -18.99 -3.34 6.68
C SER A 108 -18.19 -3.45 7.96
N GLU A 109 -18.45 -2.58 8.93
CA GLU A 109 -17.84 -2.64 10.26
C GLU A 109 -18.10 -3.99 10.94
N ASP A 110 -19.28 -4.60 10.72
CA ASP A 110 -19.62 -5.93 11.26
C ASP A 110 -18.70 -7.07 10.76
N ASN A 111 -17.95 -6.84 9.67
CA ASN A 111 -17.01 -7.81 9.12
C ASN A 111 -15.57 -7.56 9.58
N LEU A 112 -15.35 -6.61 10.49
CA LEU A 112 -14.04 -6.21 10.97
C LEU A 112 -13.89 -6.60 12.43
N VAL A 113 -12.87 -7.41 12.72
CA VAL A 113 -12.45 -7.73 14.08
C VAL A 113 -11.06 -7.16 14.28
N ILE A 114 -10.93 -6.22 15.21
CA ILE A 114 -9.65 -5.68 15.66
C ILE A 114 -9.32 -6.41 16.96
N VAL A 115 -8.27 -7.22 16.95
CA VAL A 115 -7.80 -7.94 18.13
C VAL A 115 -6.62 -7.14 18.71
N SER A 116 -6.77 -6.69 19.95
CA SER A 116 -5.66 -6.15 20.74
C SER A 116 -4.99 -7.31 21.47
N ASP A 117 -3.67 -7.44 21.33
CA ASP A 117 -2.89 -8.36 22.15
C ASP A 117 -2.40 -7.58 23.38
N GLU A 118 -3.03 -7.79 24.53
CA GLU A 118 -2.64 -7.16 25.80
C GLU A 118 -1.45 -7.87 26.48
N ASN A 119 -0.77 -8.80 25.78
CA ASN A 119 0.36 -9.56 26.33
C ASN A 119 1.71 -8.87 26.06
N GLY A 120 1.83 -7.60 26.45
CA GLY A 120 3.12 -6.99 26.73
C GLY A 120 3.54 -7.39 28.14
N GLU A 121 4.35 -8.45 28.24
CA GLU A 121 4.98 -8.85 29.50
C GLU A 121 5.67 -7.66 30.18
N ASN A 122 5.09 -7.18 31.27
CA ASN A 122 5.79 -6.37 32.27
C ASN A 122 6.82 -7.26 32.96
N ASN A 123 7.99 -7.44 32.34
CA ASN A 123 9.20 -7.85 33.03
C ASN A 123 9.95 -6.59 33.48
N ASP A 124 9.37 -5.88 34.44
CA ASP A 124 10.15 -4.99 35.31
C ASP A 124 10.68 -5.85 36.46
N SER A 125 11.86 -6.43 36.22
CA SER A 125 12.80 -6.82 37.25
C SER A 125 13.64 -5.60 37.64
N ASP A 126 13.34 -4.98 38.78
CA ASP A 126 14.20 -4.10 39.57
C ASP A 126 13.39 -3.71 40.83
N SER A 127 13.85 -3.77 42.07
CA SER A 127 15.10 -4.15 42.74
C SER A 127 14.75 -4.23 44.24
#